data_AF-A0A0F9R985-F1
#
_entry.id   AF-A0A0F9R985-F1
#
_cell.length_a   1.000
_cell.length_b   1.000
_cell.length_c   1.000
_cell.angle_alpha   90.00
_cell.angle_beta   90.00
_cell.angle_gamma   90.00
#
_symmetry.space_group_name_H-M   'P 1'
#
loop_
_entity.id
_entity.type
_entity.pdbx_description
1 polymer ?
#
loop_
_entity_poly.entity_id
_entity_poly.type
_entity_poly.pdbx_seq_one_letter_code
_entity_poly.pdbx_strand_id
1 'polypeptide(L)'
;MSGDIIRTFKLNFDGTFDEIAYENVKEVFTIVNILAIYIQKIKKMYIWIGKNATQSLKNHISRIRVSLKEDFPQFRILRNITFDMRSEPFDFFDNLNITKDELYEQINYQERIALPILQRIDGLKKNSEKLIKSEDYGKAITSLEEIIELARKIEDGATIIEQKRRIADLTQKHENKKIISKVEEEILQAEKQYNELIKTKNILGAHEVVETFIKNHETIYDLLLIPAAQELILKEKKRWKSEKTKLAIDLSKLEKNFNSAIKKMEIENATEFHDRGINLISPLIDDDTRQKWEGFERILQDAKLKVEFIEKYDNLIEESIVLKEKHLYEELKQKIENIKKEFLEVDLPDYHNKLDKFQIDVKLAEGFYRTTISGIEELEKRTVIDQKNKNLDEVVKDCLTLINHAKSINSFKTIERYQIILEETEKEIEAQKKFEEEQENLRKELSKLEKNLITALNSMKLSKSREILEKGKKILSELIDDQVKKKWNYLEKKFVDAKQLLNNIEELSKNGMEALINRSCPESLEFFEQIISQMQKYNIGE
;
A
#
# COMPACT_ATOMS: atom_id res chain seq x y z
N MET A 1 3.82 -77.54 -88.06
CA MET A 1 5.01 -77.84 -87.24
C MET A 1 4.93 -77.01 -85.98
N SER A 2 4.38 -77.58 -84.92
CA SER A 2 4.35 -76.96 -83.59
C SER A 2 5.76 -77.07 -83.01
N GLY A 3 6.58 -76.03 -83.23
CA GLY A 3 7.92 -75.95 -82.67
C GLY A 3 7.88 -76.09 -81.15
N ASP A 4 8.91 -76.72 -80.57
CA ASP A 4 9.04 -76.86 -79.13
C ASP A 4 9.12 -75.45 -78.53
N ILE A 5 8.02 -74.97 -77.94
CA ILE A 5 7.97 -73.63 -77.33
C ILE A 5 8.78 -73.72 -76.03
N ILE A 6 9.99 -73.15 -76.06
CA ILE A 6 10.88 -72.96 -74.92
C ILE A 6 10.75 -71.50 -74.49
N ARG A 7 10.46 -71.29 -73.20
CA ARG A 7 10.41 -69.96 -72.61
C ARG A 7 11.43 -69.87 -71.49
N THR A 8 12.31 -68.91 -71.58
CA THR A 8 13.36 -68.67 -70.59
C THR A 8 13.06 -67.37 -69.86
N PHE A 9 13.16 -67.41 -68.55
CA PHE A 9 12.90 -66.27 -67.68
C PHE A 9 14.14 -66.02 -66.84
N LYS A 10 14.62 -64.78 -66.82
CA LYS A 10 15.66 -64.34 -65.89
C LYS A 10 14.99 -63.84 -64.61
N LEU A 11 15.42 -64.37 -63.47
CA LEU A 11 14.95 -63.92 -62.16
C LEU A 11 15.59 -62.58 -61.80
N ASN A 12 14.76 -61.58 -61.51
CA ASN A 12 15.16 -60.27 -61.05
C ASN A 12 15.23 -60.20 -59.51
N PHE A 13 15.90 -59.18 -59.00
CA PHE A 13 16.15 -59.00 -57.56
C PHE A 13 14.89 -58.88 -56.70
N ASP A 14 13.82 -58.30 -57.24
CA ASP A 14 12.53 -58.15 -56.58
C ASP A 14 11.68 -59.43 -56.63
N GLY A 15 12.17 -60.48 -57.30
CA GLY A 15 11.47 -61.74 -57.51
C GLY A 15 10.61 -61.79 -58.77
N THR A 16 10.63 -60.75 -59.60
CA THR A 16 9.96 -60.73 -60.91
C THR A 16 10.79 -61.44 -61.97
N PHE A 17 10.22 -61.59 -63.18
CA PHE A 17 10.83 -62.31 -64.27
C PHE A 17 10.87 -61.50 -65.56
N ASP A 18 12.04 -61.45 -66.20
CA ASP A 18 12.15 -60.97 -67.58
C ASP A 18 12.14 -62.17 -68.52
N GLU A 19 11.19 -62.22 -69.45
CA GLU A 19 11.18 -63.23 -70.51
C GLU A 19 12.31 -62.94 -71.50
N ILE A 20 13.19 -63.91 -71.69
CA ILE A 20 14.34 -63.86 -72.57
C ILE A 20 13.98 -64.54 -73.88
N ALA A 21 14.15 -63.83 -74.99
CA ALA A 21 13.99 -64.40 -76.32
C ALA A 21 14.94 -65.60 -76.50
N TYR A 22 14.44 -66.68 -77.11
CA TYR A 22 15.18 -67.93 -77.23
C TYR A 22 16.53 -67.77 -77.97
N GLU A 23 16.60 -66.88 -78.95
CA GLU A 23 17.85 -66.53 -79.65
C GLU A 23 18.96 -66.07 -78.71
N ASN A 24 18.59 -65.43 -77.60
CA ASN A 24 19.50 -64.84 -76.61
C ASN A 24 19.69 -65.75 -75.39
N VAL A 25 19.14 -66.97 -75.40
CA VAL A 25 19.15 -67.86 -74.22
C VAL A 25 20.56 -68.21 -73.80
N LYS A 26 21.50 -68.33 -74.75
CA LYS A 26 22.90 -68.62 -74.46
C LYS A 26 23.50 -67.48 -73.65
N GLU A 27 23.34 -66.24 -74.12
CA GLU A 27 23.94 -65.03 -73.54
C GLU A 27 23.56 -64.79 -72.07
N VAL A 28 22.36 -65.22 -71.65
CA VAL A 28 21.87 -65.00 -70.27
C VAL A 28 22.39 -66.03 -69.24
N PHE A 29 23.05 -67.10 -69.67
CA PHE A 29 23.75 -68.03 -68.77
C PHE A 29 25.03 -67.40 -68.22
N THR A 30 24.87 -66.56 -67.21
CA THR A 30 25.97 -65.92 -66.49
C THR A 30 26.13 -66.53 -65.11
N ILE A 31 27.34 -66.48 -64.58
CA ILE A 31 27.64 -67.08 -63.26
C ILE A 31 26.89 -66.41 -62.09
N VAL A 32 26.24 -65.26 -62.31
CA VAL A 32 25.50 -64.49 -61.30
C VAL A 32 23.97 -64.55 -61.44
N ASN A 33 23.46 -65.11 -62.54
CA ASN A 33 22.02 -65.16 -62.83
C ASN A 33 21.36 -66.43 -62.26
N ILE A 34 20.04 -66.35 -62.08
CA ILE A 34 19.16 -67.52 -61.91
C ILE A 34 18.16 -67.48 -63.06
N LEU A 35 18.04 -68.59 -63.79
CA LEU A 35 17.15 -68.72 -64.94
C LEU A 35 16.09 -69.77 -64.67
N ALA A 36 14.84 -69.47 -65.01
CA ALA A 36 13.75 -70.42 -65.03
C ALA A 36 13.37 -70.72 -66.48
N ILE A 37 13.52 -71.97 -66.90
CA ILE A 37 13.38 -72.38 -68.29
C ILE A 37 12.26 -73.40 -68.38
N TYR A 38 11.16 -73.03 -69.03
CA TYR A 38 9.98 -73.86 -69.22
C TYR A 38 9.92 -74.41 -70.64
N ILE A 39 9.81 -75.73 -70.77
CA ILE A 39 9.67 -76.42 -72.05
C ILE A 39 8.27 -77.00 -72.13
N GLN A 40 7.44 -76.39 -72.98
CA GLN A 40 5.99 -76.65 -73.02
C GLN A 40 5.64 -78.09 -73.42
N LYS A 41 6.34 -78.67 -74.39
CA LYS A 41 6.08 -80.02 -74.92
C LYS A 41 6.19 -81.11 -73.85
N ILE A 42 7.24 -81.05 -73.03
CA ILE A 42 7.48 -82.01 -71.95
C ILE A 42 6.97 -81.55 -70.60
N LYS A 43 6.36 -80.35 -70.53
CA LYS A 43 5.79 -79.77 -69.30
C LYS A 43 6.80 -79.73 -68.16
N LYS A 44 8.07 -79.43 -68.46
CA LYS A 44 9.17 -79.43 -67.51
C LYS A 44 9.71 -78.02 -67.32
N MET A 45 10.00 -77.68 -66.07
CA MET A 45 10.69 -76.45 -65.69
C MET A 45 12.07 -76.79 -65.13
N TYR A 46 13.08 -76.14 -65.67
CA TYR A 46 14.45 -76.16 -65.16
C TYR A 46 14.72 -74.83 -64.46
N ILE A 47 15.30 -74.87 -63.26
CA ILE A 47 15.80 -73.69 -62.56
C ILE A 47 17.33 -73.84 -62.52
N TRP A 48 18.00 -73.06 -63.35
CA TRP A 48 19.45 -73.04 -63.45
C TRP A 48 20.00 -71.94 -62.55
N ILE A 49 20.94 -72.28 -61.67
CA ILE A 49 21.51 -71.35 -60.69
C ILE A 49 22.98 -71.11 -61.03
N GLY A 50 23.32 -69.87 -61.40
CA GLY A 50 24.70 -69.45 -61.53
C GLY A 50 25.47 -69.63 -60.21
N LYS A 51 26.70 -70.13 -60.29
CA LYS A 51 27.53 -70.46 -59.13
C LYS A 51 27.70 -69.31 -58.12
N ASN A 52 27.74 -68.08 -58.62
CA ASN A 52 27.92 -66.85 -57.86
C ASN A 52 26.64 -66.01 -57.77
N ALA A 53 25.47 -66.59 -58.06
CA ALA A 53 24.20 -65.91 -57.84
C ALA A 53 24.07 -65.47 -56.37
N THR A 54 23.61 -64.23 -56.17
CA THR A 54 23.51 -63.61 -54.84
C THR A 54 22.52 -64.37 -53.95
N GLN A 55 22.72 -64.33 -52.63
CA GLN A 55 21.79 -64.97 -51.69
C GLN A 55 20.38 -64.39 -51.79
N SER A 56 20.26 -63.09 -52.08
CA SER A 56 18.99 -62.41 -52.31
C SER A 56 18.20 -63.06 -53.45
N LEU A 57 18.83 -63.30 -54.61
CA LEU A 57 18.21 -64.03 -55.72
C LEU A 57 17.87 -65.48 -55.31
N LYS A 58 18.77 -66.16 -54.60
CA LYS A 58 18.55 -67.55 -54.15
C LYS A 58 17.33 -67.68 -53.22
N ASN A 59 17.03 -66.67 -52.42
CA ASN A 59 15.86 -66.68 -51.53
C ASN A 59 14.52 -66.76 -52.29
N HIS A 60 14.48 -66.29 -53.54
CA HIS A 60 13.28 -66.36 -54.38
C HIS A 60 13.08 -67.72 -55.08
N ILE A 61 14.09 -68.61 -55.09
CA ILE A 61 14.04 -69.90 -55.81
C ILE A 61 12.79 -70.72 -55.44
N SER A 62 12.47 -70.79 -54.15
CA SER A 62 11.32 -71.56 -53.64
C SER A 62 9.97 -71.07 -54.19
N ARG A 63 9.89 -69.81 -54.62
CA ARG A 63 8.67 -69.17 -55.12
C ARG A 63 8.59 -69.14 -56.65
N ILE A 64 9.69 -69.36 -57.36
CA ILE A 64 9.74 -69.28 -58.84
C ILE A 64 8.59 -70.03 -59.50
N ARG A 65 8.35 -71.28 -59.08
CA ARG A 65 7.29 -72.12 -59.65
C ARG A 65 5.90 -71.54 -59.42
N VAL A 66 5.67 -70.95 -58.24
CA VAL A 66 4.37 -70.36 -57.86
C VAL A 66 4.16 -69.09 -58.68
N SER A 67 5.14 -68.19 -58.67
CA SER A 67 5.10 -66.90 -59.38
C SER A 67 4.92 -67.08 -60.89
N LEU A 68 5.70 -67.96 -61.54
CA LEU A 68 5.53 -68.21 -62.97
C LEU A 68 4.19 -68.88 -63.32
N LYS A 69 3.57 -69.62 -62.39
CA LYS A 69 2.23 -70.19 -62.61
C LYS A 69 1.14 -69.13 -62.47
N GLU A 70 1.32 -68.15 -61.59
CA GLU A 70 0.41 -67.01 -61.43
C GLU A 70 0.48 -66.10 -62.66
N ASP A 71 1.69 -65.75 -63.09
CA ASP A 71 1.92 -64.88 -64.25
C ASP A 71 1.57 -65.56 -65.59
N PHE A 72 1.75 -66.89 -65.66
CA PHE A 72 1.44 -67.70 -66.84
C PHE A 72 0.55 -68.91 -66.48
N PRO A 73 -0.77 -68.71 -66.25
CA PRO A 73 -1.69 -69.78 -65.84
C PRO A 73 -1.77 -70.97 -66.81
N GLN A 74 -1.39 -70.76 -68.07
CA GLN A 74 -1.30 -71.79 -69.11
C GLN A 74 -0.17 -72.80 -68.88
N PHE A 75 0.83 -72.50 -68.04
CA PHE A 75 1.94 -73.40 -67.77
C PHE A 75 1.49 -74.59 -66.92
N ARG A 76 1.43 -75.76 -67.55
CA ARG A 76 1.27 -77.03 -66.85
C ARG A 76 2.66 -77.58 -66.54
N ILE A 77 3.13 -77.45 -65.30
CA ILE A 77 4.46 -77.89 -64.86
C ILE A 77 4.32 -79.25 -64.14
N LEU A 78 4.74 -80.34 -64.80
CA LEU A 78 4.72 -81.70 -64.27
C LEU A 78 5.98 -82.04 -63.47
N ARG A 79 7.13 -81.51 -63.88
CA ARG A 79 8.42 -81.72 -63.20
C ARG A 79 9.15 -80.39 -63.08
N ASN A 80 9.69 -80.12 -61.90
CA ASN A 80 10.52 -78.96 -61.60
C ASN A 80 11.90 -79.48 -61.15
N ILE A 81 12.96 -79.08 -61.83
CA ILE A 81 14.32 -79.53 -61.54
C ILE A 81 15.17 -78.30 -61.28
N THR A 82 15.78 -78.23 -60.11
CA THR A 82 16.67 -77.14 -59.69
C THR A 82 18.08 -77.68 -59.54
N PHE A 83 19.05 -77.00 -60.14
CA PHE A 83 20.45 -77.44 -60.15
C PHE A 83 21.37 -76.24 -60.27
N ASP A 84 22.54 -76.39 -59.68
CA ASP A 84 23.63 -75.43 -59.83
C ASP A 84 24.31 -75.59 -61.19
N MET A 85 24.88 -74.50 -61.66
CA MET A 85 25.78 -74.46 -62.81
C MET A 85 26.80 -75.60 -62.77
N ARG A 86 27.01 -76.27 -63.90
CA ARG A 86 27.82 -77.49 -64.10
C ARG A 86 27.24 -78.80 -63.55
N SER A 87 26.03 -78.75 -63.00
CA SER A 87 25.27 -79.93 -62.54
C SER A 87 24.04 -80.17 -63.42
N GLU A 88 24.07 -79.70 -64.67
CA GLU A 88 22.96 -79.81 -65.60
C GLU A 88 22.69 -81.28 -65.99
N PRO A 89 21.43 -81.76 -65.91
CA PRO A 89 21.10 -83.13 -66.29
C PRO A 89 21.29 -83.34 -67.79
N PHE A 90 21.59 -84.57 -68.22
CA PHE A 90 21.86 -84.87 -69.64
C PHE A 90 20.74 -84.36 -70.57
N ASP A 91 19.48 -84.54 -70.15
CA ASP A 91 18.31 -84.11 -70.91
C ASP A 91 18.14 -82.58 -71.01
N PHE A 92 18.85 -81.78 -70.20
CA PHE A 92 18.82 -80.32 -70.28
C PHE A 92 19.41 -79.81 -71.60
N PHE A 93 20.57 -80.35 -71.98
CA PHE A 93 21.30 -79.94 -73.19
C PHE A 93 20.51 -80.28 -74.45
N ASP A 94 19.99 -81.50 -74.53
CA ASP A 94 19.16 -81.97 -75.64
C ASP A 94 17.90 -81.09 -75.81
N ASN A 95 17.26 -80.74 -74.70
CA ASN A 95 16.02 -79.98 -74.73
C ASN A 95 16.19 -78.49 -75.07
N LEU A 96 17.37 -77.91 -74.84
CA LEU A 96 17.66 -76.50 -75.16
C LEU A 96 18.44 -76.32 -76.46
N ASN A 97 18.80 -77.41 -77.14
CA ASN A 97 19.65 -77.38 -78.33
C ASN A 97 20.96 -76.58 -78.09
N ILE A 98 21.57 -76.79 -76.91
CA ILE A 98 22.85 -76.20 -76.52
C ILE A 98 23.79 -77.36 -76.21
N THR A 99 24.99 -77.37 -76.80
CA THR A 99 25.97 -78.41 -76.45
C THR A 99 26.60 -78.09 -75.10
N LYS A 100 27.02 -79.15 -74.39
CA LYS A 100 27.72 -78.99 -73.11
C LYS A 100 28.97 -78.11 -73.24
N ASP A 101 29.73 -78.31 -74.31
CA ASP A 101 30.98 -77.57 -74.55
C ASP A 101 30.70 -76.09 -74.83
N GLU A 102 29.67 -75.76 -75.63
CA GLU A 102 29.27 -74.36 -75.88
C GLU A 102 28.88 -73.62 -74.59
N LEU A 103 28.06 -74.22 -73.74
CA LEU A 103 27.64 -73.61 -72.48
C LEU A 103 28.84 -73.44 -71.54
N TYR A 104 29.73 -74.44 -71.47
CA TYR A 104 30.87 -74.42 -70.57
C TYR A 104 31.97 -73.46 -71.03
N GLU A 105 32.19 -73.29 -72.33
CA GLU A 105 33.09 -72.26 -72.86
C GLU A 105 32.64 -70.86 -72.47
N GLN A 106 31.34 -70.57 -72.60
CA GLN A 106 30.75 -69.31 -72.18
C GLN A 106 30.88 -69.10 -70.67
N ILE A 107 30.56 -70.12 -69.86
CA ILE A 107 30.72 -70.07 -68.40
C ILE A 107 32.20 -69.84 -68.03
N ASN A 108 33.15 -70.51 -68.70
CA ASN A 108 34.58 -70.37 -68.41
C ASN A 108 35.08 -68.96 -68.76
N TYR A 109 34.60 -68.38 -69.85
CA TYR A 109 34.88 -67.00 -70.23
C TYR A 109 34.34 -66.02 -69.17
N GLN A 110 33.10 -66.22 -68.73
CA GLN A 110 32.48 -65.44 -67.65
C GLN A 110 33.22 -65.61 -66.32
N GLU A 111 33.65 -66.83 -65.94
CA GLU A 111 34.46 -67.04 -64.73
C GLU A 111 35.79 -66.27 -64.80
N ARG A 112 36.47 -66.25 -65.95
CA ARG A 112 37.74 -65.50 -66.10
C ARG A 112 37.58 -63.99 -65.93
N ILE A 113 36.49 -63.42 -66.42
CA ILE A 113 36.23 -61.97 -66.38
C ILE A 113 35.57 -61.54 -65.06
N ALA A 114 34.58 -62.29 -64.61
CA ALA A 114 33.75 -61.89 -63.47
C ALA A 114 34.36 -62.26 -62.11
N LEU A 115 35.16 -63.34 -61.99
CA LEU A 115 35.73 -63.73 -60.69
C LEU A 115 36.64 -62.66 -60.06
N PRO A 116 37.58 -62.02 -60.78
CA PRO A 116 38.39 -60.94 -60.22
C PRO A 116 37.54 -59.74 -59.77
N ILE A 117 36.46 -59.44 -60.50
CA ILE A 117 35.52 -58.36 -60.18
C ILE A 117 34.73 -58.71 -58.91
N LEU A 118 34.24 -59.94 -58.80
CA LEU A 118 33.51 -60.43 -57.62
C LEU A 118 34.40 -60.42 -56.37
N GLN A 119 35.65 -60.85 -56.46
CA GLN A 119 36.60 -60.78 -55.34
C GLN A 119 36.83 -59.34 -54.86
N ARG A 120 36.90 -58.38 -55.80
CA ARG A 120 37.01 -56.96 -55.46
C ARG A 120 35.74 -56.43 -54.81
N ILE A 121 34.56 -56.82 -55.30
CA ILE A 121 33.27 -56.50 -54.67
C ILE A 121 33.24 -57.01 -53.23
N ASP A 122 33.66 -58.24 -52.97
CA ASP A 122 33.68 -58.81 -51.61
C ASP A 122 34.64 -58.06 -50.68
N GLY A 123 35.80 -57.63 -51.21
CA GLY A 123 36.73 -56.76 -50.48
C GLY A 123 36.11 -55.42 -50.10
N LEU A 124 35.43 -54.76 -51.04
CA LEU A 124 34.73 -53.49 -50.81
C LEU A 124 33.54 -53.65 -49.85
N LYS A 125 32.79 -54.74 -49.92
CA LYS A 125 31.69 -55.04 -48.97
C LYS A 125 32.22 -55.09 -47.54
N LYS A 126 33.30 -55.85 -47.30
CA LYS A 126 33.95 -55.92 -45.99
C LYS A 126 34.47 -54.57 -45.51
N ASN A 127 35.01 -53.75 -46.41
CA ASN A 127 35.47 -52.40 -46.07
C ASN A 127 34.32 -51.47 -45.69
N SER A 128 33.25 -51.47 -46.50
CA SER A 128 32.05 -50.66 -46.25
C SER A 128 31.42 -51.00 -44.90
N GLU A 129 31.36 -52.28 -44.51
CA GLU A 129 30.84 -52.69 -43.20
C GLU A 129 31.68 -52.18 -42.03
N LYS A 130 33.02 -52.14 -42.18
CA LYS A 130 33.91 -51.53 -41.18
C LYS A 130 33.63 -50.03 -41.06
N LEU A 131 33.50 -49.33 -42.19
CA LEU A 131 33.21 -47.89 -42.23
C LEU A 131 31.83 -47.55 -41.65
N ILE A 132 30.82 -48.39 -41.89
CA ILE A 132 29.49 -48.22 -41.27
C ILE A 132 29.56 -48.39 -39.75
N LYS A 133 30.32 -49.38 -39.26
CA LYS A 133 30.52 -49.60 -37.81
C LYS A 133 31.28 -48.46 -37.14
N SER A 134 32.22 -47.85 -37.84
CA SER A 134 32.91 -46.63 -37.38
C SER A 134 32.14 -45.34 -37.69
N GLU A 135 30.91 -45.45 -38.19
CA GLU A 135 30.04 -44.33 -38.58
C GLU A 135 30.66 -43.32 -39.57
N ASP A 136 31.60 -43.77 -40.40
CA ASP A 136 32.14 -43.01 -41.52
C ASP A 136 31.26 -43.25 -42.75
N TYR A 137 30.02 -42.77 -42.67
CA TYR A 137 28.99 -43.04 -43.67
C TYR A 137 29.34 -42.47 -45.05
N GLY A 138 30.09 -41.36 -45.11
CA GLY A 138 30.54 -40.77 -46.37
C GLY A 138 31.45 -41.71 -47.15
N LYS A 139 32.51 -42.23 -46.50
CA LYS A 139 33.41 -43.21 -47.15
C LYS A 139 32.74 -44.56 -47.39
N ALA A 140 31.79 -44.94 -46.53
CA ALA A 140 31.00 -46.14 -46.75
C ALA A 140 30.17 -46.03 -48.04
N ILE A 141 29.49 -44.90 -48.26
CA ILE A 141 28.73 -44.62 -49.49
C ILE A 141 29.65 -44.71 -50.72
N THR A 142 30.83 -44.08 -50.70
CA THR A 142 31.80 -44.17 -51.81
C THR A 142 32.21 -45.63 -52.10
N SER A 143 32.44 -46.44 -51.05
CA SER A 143 32.74 -47.87 -51.22
C SER A 143 31.56 -48.65 -51.84
N LEU A 144 30.31 -48.28 -51.53
CA LEU A 144 29.11 -48.88 -52.11
C LEU A 144 28.90 -48.45 -53.57
N GLU A 145 29.21 -47.21 -53.93
CA GLU A 145 29.19 -46.72 -55.30
C GLU A 145 30.22 -47.46 -56.17
N GLU A 146 31.43 -47.70 -55.65
CA GLU A 146 32.43 -48.52 -56.33
C GLU A 146 31.95 -49.97 -56.55
N ILE A 147 31.21 -50.56 -55.60
CA ILE A 147 30.58 -51.87 -55.78
C ILE A 147 29.56 -51.83 -56.91
N ILE A 148 28.74 -50.77 -57.00
CA ILE A 148 27.76 -50.61 -58.08
C ILE A 148 28.46 -50.55 -59.45
N GLU A 149 29.54 -49.78 -59.58
CA GLU A 149 30.30 -49.69 -60.83
C GLU A 149 30.93 -51.04 -61.22
N LEU A 150 31.44 -51.81 -60.26
CA LEU A 150 31.97 -53.15 -60.51
C LEU A 150 30.85 -54.14 -60.87
N ALA A 151 29.70 -54.08 -60.20
CA ALA A 151 28.55 -54.94 -60.47
C ALA A 151 27.95 -54.68 -61.85
N ARG A 152 27.96 -53.43 -62.35
CA ARG A 152 27.56 -53.10 -63.73
C ARG A 152 28.43 -53.80 -64.78
N LYS A 153 29.73 -53.95 -64.53
CA LYS A 153 30.66 -54.60 -65.48
C LYS A 153 30.39 -56.10 -65.68
N ILE A 154 29.71 -56.74 -64.74
CA ILE A 154 29.35 -58.17 -64.78
C ILE A 154 27.83 -58.39 -64.83
N GLU A 155 27.06 -57.32 -65.09
CA GLU A 155 25.61 -57.34 -65.19
C GLU A 155 24.89 -57.92 -63.95
N ASP A 156 25.50 -57.78 -62.76
CA ASP A 156 24.90 -58.19 -61.48
C ASP A 156 23.90 -57.14 -60.97
N GLY A 157 22.71 -57.13 -61.61
CA GLY A 157 21.62 -56.23 -61.26
C GLY A 157 21.15 -56.35 -59.81
N ALA A 158 21.26 -57.54 -59.21
CA ALA A 158 20.90 -57.79 -57.83
C ALA A 158 21.79 -57.03 -56.84
N THR A 159 23.11 -57.12 -57.02
CA THR A 159 24.05 -56.35 -56.19
C THR A 159 23.85 -54.85 -56.34
N ILE A 160 23.56 -54.36 -57.56
CA ILE A 160 23.30 -52.92 -57.81
C ILE A 160 22.12 -52.42 -56.99
N ILE A 161 20.98 -53.11 -57.03
CA ILE A 161 19.76 -52.70 -56.32
C ILE A 161 19.96 -52.76 -54.81
N GLU A 162 20.59 -53.84 -54.30
CA GLU A 162 20.89 -53.99 -52.89
C GLU A 162 21.76 -52.82 -52.37
N GLN A 163 22.82 -52.46 -53.11
CA GLN A 163 23.72 -51.38 -52.68
C GLN A 163 23.04 -50.01 -52.80
N LYS A 164 22.22 -49.75 -53.83
CA LYS A 164 21.44 -48.50 -53.94
C LYS A 164 20.53 -48.28 -52.73
N ARG A 165 19.86 -49.33 -52.26
CA ARG A 165 19.02 -49.26 -51.05
C ARG A 165 19.85 -48.94 -49.81
N ARG A 166 21.01 -49.59 -49.65
CA ARG A 166 21.93 -49.29 -48.55
C ARG A 166 22.47 -47.86 -48.61
N ILE A 167 22.77 -47.33 -49.79
CA ILE A 167 23.21 -45.94 -49.97
C ILE A 167 22.12 -44.97 -49.51
N ALA A 168 20.84 -45.21 -49.86
CA ALA A 168 19.74 -44.35 -49.41
C ALA A 168 19.66 -44.28 -47.87
N ASP A 169 19.67 -45.43 -47.19
CA ASP A 169 19.66 -45.51 -45.72
C ASP A 169 20.89 -44.81 -45.09
N LEU A 170 22.09 -45.01 -45.67
CA LEU A 170 23.32 -44.39 -45.17
C LEU A 170 23.39 -42.89 -45.46
N THR A 171 22.80 -42.42 -46.55
CA THR A 171 22.72 -41.00 -46.90
C THR A 171 21.89 -40.27 -45.85
N GLN A 172 20.73 -40.81 -45.49
CA GLN A 172 19.91 -40.28 -44.40
C GLN A 172 20.67 -40.24 -43.07
N LYS A 173 21.39 -41.32 -42.72
CA LYS A 173 22.24 -41.34 -41.51
C LYS A 173 23.38 -40.33 -41.55
N HIS A 174 23.98 -40.12 -42.72
CA HIS A 174 25.05 -39.14 -42.92
C HIS A 174 24.54 -37.70 -42.81
N GLU A 175 23.38 -37.40 -43.38
CA GLU A 175 22.72 -36.10 -43.26
C GLU A 175 22.33 -35.80 -41.80
N ASN A 176 21.71 -36.77 -41.12
CA ASN A 176 21.40 -36.64 -39.69
C ASN A 176 22.66 -36.37 -38.86
N LYS A 177 23.76 -37.08 -39.12
CA LYS A 177 25.04 -36.85 -38.43
C LYS A 177 25.58 -35.44 -38.65
N LYS A 178 25.47 -34.90 -39.88
CA LYS A 178 25.85 -33.50 -40.18
C LYS A 178 25.01 -32.48 -39.43
N ILE A 179 23.69 -32.71 -39.37
CA ILE A 179 22.77 -31.84 -38.61
C ILE A 179 23.13 -31.88 -37.12
N ILE A 180 23.32 -33.06 -36.55
CA ILE A 180 23.71 -33.23 -35.14
C ILE A 180 25.02 -32.49 -34.85
N SER A 181 26.06 -32.68 -35.65
CA SER A 181 27.35 -31.99 -35.43
C SER A 181 27.23 -30.46 -35.50
N LYS A 182 26.40 -29.93 -36.41
CA LYS A 182 26.14 -28.49 -36.48
C LYS A 182 25.41 -27.99 -35.22
N VAL A 183 24.40 -28.72 -34.76
CA VAL A 183 23.67 -28.39 -33.54
C VAL A 183 24.60 -28.46 -32.32
N GLU A 184 25.51 -29.44 -32.25
CA GLU A 184 26.53 -29.55 -31.19
C GLU A 184 27.48 -28.35 -31.15
N GLU A 185 27.93 -27.84 -32.30
CA GLU A 185 28.75 -26.62 -32.34
C GLU A 185 27.98 -25.40 -31.83
N GLU A 186 26.71 -25.26 -32.20
CA GLU A 186 25.86 -24.15 -31.73
C GLU A 186 25.51 -24.29 -30.24
N ILE A 187 25.35 -25.51 -29.71
CA ILE A 187 25.20 -25.77 -28.27
C ILE A 187 26.42 -25.25 -27.49
N LEU A 188 27.64 -25.52 -27.98
CA LEU A 188 28.86 -25.04 -27.31
C LEU A 188 28.92 -23.51 -27.26
N GLN A 189 28.49 -22.84 -28.33
CA GLN A 189 28.41 -21.38 -28.37
C GLN A 189 27.34 -20.85 -27.40
N ALA A 190 26.14 -21.43 -27.42
CA ALA A 190 25.05 -21.07 -26.52
C ALA A 190 25.43 -21.30 -25.05
N GLU A 191 26.09 -22.41 -24.73
CA GLU A 191 26.56 -22.71 -23.38
C GLU A 191 27.64 -21.70 -22.93
N LYS A 192 28.57 -21.32 -23.81
CA LYS A 192 29.59 -20.31 -23.49
C LYS A 192 28.93 -18.97 -23.14
N GLN A 193 28.02 -18.50 -23.98
CA GLN A 193 27.27 -17.25 -23.74
C GLN A 193 26.43 -17.32 -22.47
N TYR A 194 25.71 -18.42 -22.26
CA TYR A 194 24.95 -18.69 -21.04
C TYR A 194 25.84 -18.55 -19.80
N ASN A 195 26.98 -19.24 -19.77
CA ASN A 195 27.89 -19.21 -18.62
C ASN A 195 28.50 -17.82 -18.38
N GLU A 196 28.78 -17.04 -19.43
CA GLU A 196 29.25 -15.65 -19.31
C GLU A 196 28.18 -14.71 -18.71
N LEU A 197 26.93 -14.85 -19.13
CA LEU A 197 25.80 -14.08 -18.59
C LEU A 197 25.49 -14.46 -17.14
N ILE A 198 25.61 -15.73 -16.78
CA ILE A 198 25.50 -16.17 -15.38
C ILE A 198 26.59 -15.55 -14.51
N LYS A 199 27.84 -15.42 -14.99
CA LYS A 199 28.95 -14.79 -14.24
C LYS A 199 28.67 -13.30 -13.96
N THR A 200 28.07 -12.60 -14.92
CA THR A 200 27.68 -11.19 -14.77
C THR A 200 26.34 -11.00 -14.06
N LYS A 201 25.73 -12.09 -13.55
CA LYS A 201 24.42 -12.11 -12.88
C LYS A 201 23.24 -11.68 -13.77
N ASN A 202 23.40 -11.69 -15.09
CA ASN A 202 22.31 -11.44 -16.03
C ASN A 202 21.54 -12.73 -16.30
N ILE A 203 20.66 -13.10 -15.37
CA ILE A 203 19.86 -14.35 -15.45
C ILE A 203 18.85 -14.30 -16.61
N LEU A 204 18.26 -13.13 -16.88
CA LEU A 204 17.30 -12.95 -17.98
C LEU A 204 17.96 -13.18 -19.34
N GLY A 205 19.09 -12.51 -19.60
CA GLY A 205 19.84 -12.71 -20.83
C GLY A 205 20.32 -14.15 -20.98
N ALA A 206 20.73 -14.81 -19.88
CA ALA A 206 21.13 -16.21 -19.92
C ALA A 206 19.96 -17.13 -20.34
N HIS A 207 18.75 -16.87 -19.85
CA HIS A 207 17.55 -17.59 -20.26
C HIS A 207 17.21 -17.34 -21.74
N GLU A 208 17.26 -16.09 -22.20
CA GLU A 208 16.98 -15.71 -23.58
C GLU A 208 17.91 -16.40 -24.59
N VAL A 209 19.19 -16.57 -24.26
CA VAL A 209 20.16 -17.31 -25.09
C VAL A 209 19.70 -18.76 -25.29
N VAL A 210 19.30 -19.44 -24.21
CA VAL A 210 18.88 -20.84 -24.28
C VAL A 210 17.51 -20.97 -24.96
N GLU A 211 16.57 -20.07 -24.69
CA GLU A 211 15.28 -20.03 -25.40
C GLU A 211 15.46 -19.81 -26.91
N THR A 212 16.33 -18.88 -27.30
CA THR A 212 16.62 -18.60 -28.72
C THR A 212 17.24 -19.82 -29.39
N PHE A 213 18.18 -20.48 -28.69
CA PHE A 213 18.74 -21.75 -29.14
C PHE A 213 17.64 -22.82 -29.34
N ILE A 214 16.75 -23.00 -28.37
CA ILE A 214 15.65 -23.98 -28.47
C ILE A 214 14.77 -23.66 -29.69
N LYS A 215 14.28 -22.43 -29.80
CA LYS A 215 13.38 -22.01 -30.90
C LYS A 215 14.00 -22.20 -32.29
N ASN A 216 15.30 -21.95 -32.42
CA ASN A 216 16.00 -22.10 -33.70
C ASN A 216 16.11 -23.56 -34.17
N HIS A 217 16.06 -24.54 -33.24
CA HIS A 217 16.36 -25.94 -33.55
C HIS A 217 15.24 -26.93 -33.26
N GLU A 218 14.27 -26.59 -32.41
CA GLU A 218 13.16 -27.49 -32.01
C GLU A 218 12.28 -27.93 -33.19
N THR A 219 12.23 -27.13 -34.24
CA THR A 219 11.48 -27.43 -35.48
C THR A 219 12.26 -28.33 -36.45
N ILE A 220 13.58 -28.42 -36.27
CA ILE A 220 14.50 -29.11 -37.18
C ILE A 220 14.85 -30.50 -36.62
N TYR A 221 15.00 -30.62 -35.30
CA TYR A 221 15.41 -31.86 -34.65
C TYR A 221 14.90 -31.94 -33.21
N ASP A 222 14.67 -33.16 -32.72
CA ASP A 222 14.35 -33.36 -31.30
C ASP A 222 15.61 -33.18 -30.43
N LEU A 223 15.72 -32.00 -29.82
CA LEU A 223 16.84 -31.61 -28.96
C LEU A 223 17.01 -32.54 -27.75
N LEU A 224 15.98 -33.29 -27.34
CA LEU A 224 16.07 -34.23 -26.23
C LEU A 224 16.93 -35.45 -26.57
N LEU A 225 17.19 -35.71 -27.85
CA LEU A 225 18.05 -36.81 -28.30
C LEU A 225 19.54 -36.43 -28.27
N ILE A 226 19.89 -35.17 -28.00
CA ILE A 226 21.28 -34.69 -27.92
C ILE A 226 21.62 -34.44 -26.44
N PRO A 227 22.48 -35.27 -25.80
CA PRO A 227 22.77 -35.15 -24.36
C PRO A 227 23.24 -33.77 -23.92
N ALA A 228 24.08 -33.10 -24.73
CA ALA A 228 24.60 -31.77 -24.43
C ALA A 228 23.49 -30.69 -24.41
N ALA A 229 22.53 -30.76 -25.34
CA ALA A 229 21.37 -29.85 -25.35
C ALA A 229 20.50 -30.07 -24.11
N GLN A 230 20.23 -31.33 -23.78
CA GLN A 230 19.44 -31.69 -22.61
C GLN A 230 20.08 -31.16 -21.32
N GLU A 231 21.40 -31.31 -21.17
CA GLU A 231 22.14 -30.80 -20.02
C GLU A 231 22.04 -29.27 -19.90
N LEU A 232 22.26 -28.53 -21.00
CA LEU A 232 22.13 -27.07 -21.02
C LEU A 232 20.73 -26.61 -20.62
N ILE A 233 19.69 -27.22 -21.20
CA ILE A 233 18.28 -26.89 -20.92
C ILE A 233 17.93 -27.19 -19.45
N LEU A 234 18.37 -28.34 -18.91
CA LEU A 234 18.11 -28.68 -17.50
C LEU A 234 18.82 -27.75 -16.53
N LYS A 235 20.08 -27.40 -16.84
CA LYS A 235 20.91 -26.48 -16.05
C LYS A 235 20.27 -25.09 -16.00
N GLU A 236 19.81 -24.59 -17.14
CA GLU A 236 19.06 -23.33 -17.25
C GLU A 236 17.77 -23.38 -16.44
N LYS A 237 16.88 -24.36 -16.67
CA LYS A 237 15.59 -24.47 -15.97
C LYS A 237 15.73 -24.51 -14.45
N LYS A 238 16.74 -25.25 -13.95
CA LYS A 238 17.03 -25.32 -12.52
C LYS A 238 17.44 -23.95 -11.96
N ARG A 239 18.27 -23.23 -12.70
CA ARG A 239 18.75 -21.89 -12.29
C ARG A 239 17.63 -20.87 -12.33
N TRP A 240 16.85 -20.85 -13.40
CA TRP A 240 15.68 -20.00 -13.57
C TRP A 240 14.67 -20.16 -12.45
N LYS A 241 14.30 -21.41 -12.12
CA LYS A 241 13.40 -21.73 -11.02
C LYS A 241 13.96 -21.24 -9.67
N SER A 242 15.26 -21.46 -9.42
CA SER A 242 15.91 -21.01 -8.19
C SER A 242 15.86 -19.49 -8.04
N GLU A 243 16.10 -18.73 -9.11
CA GLU A 243 16.08 -17.27 -9.04
C GLU A 243 14.65 -16.74 -8.85
N LYS A 244 13.67 -17.31 -9.57
CA LYS A 244 12.24 -16.99 -9.35
C LYS A 244 11.83 -17.20 -7.89
N THR A 245 12.18 -18.35 -7.31
CA THR A 245 11.86 -18.65 -5.91
C THR A 245 12.54 -17.67 -4.96
N LYS A 246 13.80 -17.32 -5.21
CA LYS A 246 14.53 -16.36 -4.37
C LYS A 246 13.87 -14.97 -4.40
N LEU A 247 13.57 -14.45 -5.60
CA LEU A 247 12.89 -13.16 -5.75
C LEU A 247 11.52 -13.18 -5.09
N ALA A 248 10.75 -14.26 -5.23
CA ALA A 248 9.46 -14.41 -4.56
C ALA A 248 9.56 -14.38 -3.02
N ILE A 249 10.59 -15.01 -2.45
CA ILE A 249 10.86 -14.97 -1.00
C ILE A 249 11.24 -13.55 -0.56
N ASP A 250 12.13 -12.88 -1.29
CA ASP A 250 12.59 -11.53 -0.98
C ASP A 250 11.42 -10.53 -1.05
N LEU A 251 10.59 -10.60 -2.09
CA LEU A 251 9.37 -9.82 -2.23
C LEU A 251 8.37 -10.13 -1.10
N SER A 252 8.13 -11.40 -0.77
CA SER A 252 7.22 -11.75 0.34
C SER A 252 7.68 -11.17 1.68
N LYS A 253 9.00 -11.12 1.92
CA LYS A 253 9.57 -10.52 3.12
C LYS A 253 9.39 -9.00 3.13
N LEU A 254 9.65 -8.33 2.01
CA LEU A 254 9.44 -6.89 1.87
C LEU A 254 7.96 -6.53 2.01
N GLU A 255 7.05 -7.32 1.45
CA GLU A 255 5.60 -7.13 1.60
C GLU A 255 5.19 -7.17 3.07
N LYS A 256 5.66 -8.16 3.84
CA LYS A 256 5.35 -8.24 5.28
C LYS A 256 5.86 -7.02 6.04
N ASN A 257 7.07 -6.56 5.69
CA ASN A 257 7.67 -5.38 6.30
C ASN A 257 6.90 -4.10 5.92
N PHE A 258 6.53 -3.94 4.65
CA PHE A 258 5.70 -2.84 4.15
C PHE A 258 4.37 -2.78 4.89
N ASN A 259 3.63 -3.90 4.95
CA ASN A 259 2.34 -3.97 5.64
C ASN A 259 2.46 -3.68 7.13
N SER A 260 3.55 -4.12 7.77
CA SER A 260 3.85 -3.81 9.17
C SER A 260 4.13 -2.32 9.37
N ALA A 261 4.92 -1.69 8.51
CA ALA A 261 5.24 -0.27 8.55
C ALA A 261 3.99 0.60 8.34
N ILE A 262 3.16 0.27 7.34
CA ILE A 262 1.87 0.95 7.09
C ILE A 262 0.96 0.87 8.32
N LYS A 263 0.83 -0.30 8.95
CA LYS A 263 0.01 -0.46 10.18
C LYS A 263 0.50 0.39 11.35
N LYS A 264 1.81 0.61 11.44
CA LYS A 264 2.43 1.45 12.47
C LYS A 264 2.53 2.92 12.07
N MET A 265 2.06 3.30 10.87
CA MET A 265 2.22 4.62 10.28
C MET A 265 3.70 5.07 10.14
N GLU A 266 4.63 4.13 9.97
CA GLU A 266 6.05 4.41 9.71
C GLU A 266 6.27 4.65 8.20
N ILE A 267 5.85 5.82 7.71
CA ILE A 267 5.78 6.13 6.25
C ILE A 267 7.14 6.05 5.55
N GLU A 268 8.22 6.51 6.19
CA GLU A 268 9.57 6.45 5.63
C GLU A 268 10.00 5.00 5.39
N ASN A 269 9.83 4.13 6.39
CA ASN A 269 10.14 2.70 6.28
C ASN A 269 9.27 2.03 5.20
N ALA A 270 7.96 2.35 5.17
CA ALA A 270 7.05 1.82 4.15
C ALA A 270 7.49 2.23 2.73
N THR A 271 7.93 3.48 2.55
CA THR A 271 8.45 3.99 1.28
C THR A 271 9.72 3.22 0.87
N GLU A 272 10.68 3.05 1.80
CA GLU A 272 11.90 2.27 1.52
C GLU A 272 11.60 0.83 1.11
N PHE A 273 10.67 0.16 1.79
CA PHE A 273 10.27 -1.20 1.44
C PHE A 273 9.54 -1.28 0.10
N HIS A 274 8.68 -0.30 -0.21
CA HIS A 274 8.02 -0.16 -1.50
C HIS A 274 9.05 -0.04 -2.63
N ASP A 275 9.96 0.92 -2.54
CA ASP A 275 10.96 1.20 -3.57
C ASP A 275 11.89 0.00 -3.77
N ARG A 276 12.29 -0.68 -2.70
CA ARG A 276 13.06 -1.93 -2.80
C ARG A 276 12.27 -3.03 -3.51
N GLY A 277 10.98 -3.16 -3.22
CA GLY A 277 10.12 -4.14 -3.87
C GLY A 277 9.96 -3.87 -5.36
N ILE A 278 9.65 -2.62 -5.74
CA ILE A 278 9.56 -2.18 -7.14
C ILE A 278 10.87 -2.45 -7.89
N ASN A 279 12.03 -2.17 -7.27
CA ASN A 279 13.34 -2.45 -7.87
C ASN A 279 13.65 -3.95 -8.05
N LEU A 280 12.96 -4.84 -7.31
CA LEU A 280 13.07 -6.29 -7.46
C LEU A 280 12.04 -6.87 -8.44
N ILE A 281 11.02 -6.09 -8.83
CA ILE A 281 10.11 -6.49 -9.90
C ILE A 281 10.91 -6.61 -11.19
N SER A 282 10.89 -7.81 -11.74
CA SER A 282 11.56 -8.13 -13.00
C SER A 282 10.60 -8.96 -13.87
N PRO A 283 10.93 -9.18 -15.15
CA PRO A 283 10.16 -10.09 -16.02
C PRO A 283 10.05 -11.53 -15.47
N LEU A 284 10.83 -11.88 -14.44
CA LEU A 284 10.81 -13.18 -13.77
C LEU A 284 9.58 -13.38 -12.86
N ILE A 285 8.97 -12.28 -12.43
CA ILE A 285 7.84 -12.28 -11.48
C ILE A 285 6.53 -12.27 -12.24
N ASP A 286 5.55 -12.99 -11.72
CA ASP A 286 4.19 -13.05 -12.26
C ASP A 286 3.49 -11.68 -12.22
N ASP A 287 2.59 -11.47 -13.17
CA ASP A 287 1.87 -10.20 -13.30
C ASP A 287 0.98 -9.89 -12.09
N ASP A 288 0.45 -10.91 -11.40
CA ASP A 288 -0.34 -10.71 -10.17
C ASP A 288 0.49 -10.05 -9.07
N THR A 289 1.71 -10.57 -8.83
CA THR A 289 2.65 -9.99 -7.87
C THR A 289 3.05 -8.58 -8.30
N ARG A 290 3.31 -8.35 -9.59
CA ARG A 290 3.62 -7.01 -10.12
C ARG A 290 2.51 -6.01 -9.83
N GLN A 291 1.28 -6.33 -10.22
CA GLN A 291 0.11 -5.46 -10.01
C GLN A 291 -0.14 -5.20 -8.52
N LYS A 292 0.11 -6.19 -7.66
CA LYS A 292 -0.02 -6.03 -6.21
C LYS A 292 0.95 -4.98 -5.67
N TRP A 293 2.21 -5.01 -6.09
CA TRP A 293 3.20 -4.02 -5.68
C TRP A 293 2.93 -2.63 -6.27
N GLU A 294 2.48 -2.54 -7.52
CA GLU A 294 2.00 -1.27 -8.09
C GLU A 294 0.81 -0.70 -7.29
N GLY A 295 -0.06 -1.57 -6.77
CA GLY A 295 -1.17 -1.20 -5.89
C GLY A 295 -0.74 -0.66 -4.52
N PHE A 296 0.45 -1.01 -4.04
CA PHE A 296 0.97 -0.51 -2.76
C PHE A 296 1.29 0.99 -2.78
N GLU A 297 1.56 1.58 -3.96
CA GLU A 297 1.72 3.03 -4.09
C GLU A 297 0.45 3.77 -3.61
N ARG A 298 -0.74 3.29 -3.99
CA ARG A 298 -2.00 3.89 -3.53
C ARG A 298 -2.16 3.79 -2.01
N ILE A 299 -1.84 2.62 -1.45
CA ILE A 299 -1.87 2.42 0.01
C ILE A 299 -0.90 3.36 0.72
N LEU A 300 0.28 3.58 0.15
CA LEU A 300 1.28 4.50 0.69
C LEU A 300 0.82 5.95 0.64
N GLN A 301 0.20 6.39 -0.46
CA GLN A 301 -0.38 7.73 -0.59
C GLN A 301 -1.51 7.95 0.42
N ASP A 302 -2.42 6.98 0.56
CA ASP A 302 -3.48 7.04 1.56
C ASP A 302 -2.91 7.15 2.98
N ALA A 303 -1.86 6.37 3.30
CA ALA A 303 -1.21 6.43 4.60
C ALA A 303 -0.50 7.78 4.84
N LYS A 304 0.12 8.39 3.82
CA LYS A 304 0.71 9.73 3.89
C LYS A 304 -0.33 10.80 4.23
N LEU A 305 -1.47 10.79 3.54
CA LEU A 305 -2.58 11.70 3.81
C LEU A 305 -3.12 11.53 5.24
N LYS A 306 -3.18 10.29 5.74
CA LYS A 306 -3.57 10.01 7.13
C LYS A 306 -2.61 10.61 8.15
N VAL A 307 -1.31 10.48 7.95
CA VAL A 307 -0.30 11.08 8.85
C VAL A 307 -0.35 12.60 8.79
N GLU A 308 -0.46 13.18 7.60
CA GLU A 308 -0.57 14.64 7.43
C GLU A 308 -1.80 15.20 8.15
N PHE A 309 -2.94 14.50 8.10
CA PHE A 309 -4.14 14.89 8.84
C PHE A 309 -3.90 14.90 10.36
N ILE A 310 -3.24 13.87 10.88
CA ILE A 310 -2.92 13.77 12.32
C ILE A 310 -2.01 14.94 12.74
N GLU A 311 -0.94 15.20 11.98
CA GLU A 311 -0.02 16.32 12.28
C GLU A 311 -0.72 17.68 12.25
N LYS A 312 -1.57 17.93 11.25
CA LYS A 312 -2.35 19.18 11.18
C LYS A 312 -3.36 19.29 12.32
N TYR A 313 -3.99 18.19 12.72
CA TYR A 313 -4.87 18.15 13.88
C TYR A 313 -4.11 18.48 15.17
N ASP A 314 -2.96 17.85 15.42
CA ASP A 314 -2.18 18.08 16.63
C ASP A 314 -1.65 19.53 16.70
N ASN A 315 -1.15 20.06 15.59
CA ASN A 315 -0.77 21.47 15.47
C ASN A 315 -1.95 22.42 15.76
N LEU A 316 -3.15 22.10 15.26
CA LEU A 316 -4.36 22.88 15.55
C LEU A 316 -4.69 22.88 17.05
N ILE A 317 -4.54 21.74 17.73
CA ILE A 317 -4.77 21.65 19.18
C ILE A 317 -3.80 22.56 19.93
N GLU A 318 -2.52 22.55 19.58
CA GLU A 318 -1.52 23.44 20.18
C GLU A 318 -1.82 24.92 19.92
N GLU A 319 -2.08 25.29 18.66
CA GLU A 319 -2.45 26.65 18.29
C GLU A 319 -3.72 27.14 18.98
N SER A 320 -4.65 26.22 19.25
CA SER A 320 -5.92 26.56 19.88
C SER A 320 -5.79 27.08 21.29
N ILE A 321 -4.76 26.67 22.03
CA ILE A 321 -4.51 27.17 23.39
C ILE A 321 -4.29 28.68 23.33
N VAL A 322 -3.38 29.11 22.44
CA VAL A 322 -3.04 30.52 22.23
C VAL A 322 -4.23 31.32 21.69
N LEU A 323 -4.99 30.75 20.75
CA LEU A 323 -6.16 31.44 20.17
C LEU A 323 -7.29 31.60 21.20
N LYS A 324 -7.53 30.61 22.07
CA LYS A 324 -8.51 30.68 23.16
C LYS A 324 -8.10 31.72 24.21
N GLU A 325 -6.83 31.78 24.59
CA GLU A 325 -6.32 32.81 25.52
C GLU A 325 -6.49 34.24 24.98
N LYS A 326 -6.35 34.41 23.66
CA LYS A 326 -6.56 35.69 22.96
C LYS A 326 -8.01 35.95 22.57
N HIS A 327 -8.94 35.05 22.89
CA HIS A 327 -10.36 35.12 22.53
C HIS A 327 -10.64 35.20 21.01
N LEU A 328 -9.74 34.65 20.18
CA LEU A 328 -9.84 34.63 18.71
C LEU A 328 -10.62 33.40 18.20
N TYR A 329 -11.85 33.23 18.69
CA TYR A 329 -12.67 32.03 18.42
C TYR A 329 -13.05 31.86 16.95
N GLU A 330 -13.27 32.95 16.23
CA GLU A 330 -13.69 32.87 14.82
C GLU A 330 -12.54 32.38 13.92
N GLU A 331 -11.32 32.82 14.19
CA GLU A 331 -10.12 32.31 13.51
C GLU A 331 -9.94 30.81 13.78
N LEU A 332 -10.12 30.38 15.04
CA LEU A 332 -10.03 28.98 15.42
C LEU A 332 -11.09 28.11 14.71
N LYS A 333 -12.34 28.59 14.59
CA LYS A 333 -13.39 27.90 13.83
C LYS A 333 -13.05 27.78 12.36
N GLN A 334 -12.52 28.83 11.74
CA GLN A 334 -12.10 28.80 10.34
C GLN A 334 -10.99 27.76 10.12
N LYS A 335 -10.01 27.69 11.02
CA LYS A 335 -8.96 26.66 10.97
C LYS A 335 -9.53 25.24 11.09
N ILE A 336 -10.47 25.01 12.01
CA ILE A 336 -11.18 23.73 12.14
C ILE A 336 -11.89 23.35 10.84
N GLU A 337 -12.65 24.28 10.25
CA GLU A 337 -13.38 24.04 8.99
C GLU A 337 -12.45 23.80 7.80
N ASN A 338 -11.30 24.48 7.75
CA ASN A 338 -10.30 24.26 6.70
C ASN A 338 -9.74 22.83 6.78
N ILE A 339 -9.37 22.36 7.97
CA ILE A 339 -8.90 20.98 8.16
C ILE A 339 -10.00 19.97 7.80
N LYS A 340 -11.26 20.20 8.22
CA LYS A 340 -12.38 19.32 7.84
C LYS A 340 -12.58 19.20 6.34
N LYS A 341 -12.46 20.31 5.61
CA LYS A 341 -12.61 20.33 4.15
C LYS A 341 -11.43 19.65 3.45
N GLU A 342 -10.21 19.93 3.91
CA GLU A 342 -8.99 19.39 3.30
C GLU A 342 -8.91 17.86 3.43
N PHE A 343 -9.39 17.30 4.55
CA PHE A 343 -9.30 15.87 4.85
C PHE A 343 -10.65 15.15 4.87
N LEU A 344 -11.67 15.69 4.16
CA LEU A 344 -13.03 15.14 4.15
C LEU A 344 -13.08 13.67 3.68
N GLU A 345 -12.27 13.34 2.68
CA GLU A 345 -12.22 12.00 2.06
C GLU A 345 -11.25 11.05 2.80
N VAL A 346 -10.50 11.54 3.80
CA VAL A 346 -9.56 10.70 4.54
C VAL A 346 -10.30 9.86 5.58
N ASP A 347 -10.20 8.55 5.43
CA ASP A 347 -10.80 7.56 6.33
C ASP A 347 -10.05 7.46 7.67
N LEU A 348 -10.34 8.41 8.57
CA LEU A 348 -9.91 8.46 9.97
C LEU A 348 -11.07 8.91 10.87
N PRO A 349 -12.11 8.07 11.08
CA PRO A 349 -13.32 8.44 11.80
C PRO A 349 -13.05 8.91 13.23
N ASP A 350 -12.05 8.34 13.90
CA ASP A 350 -11.67 8.76 15.26
C ASP A 350 -11.18 10.21 15.31
N TYR A 351 -10.40 10.66 14.33
CA TYR A 351 -9.90 12.03 14.26
C TYR A 351 -10.98 13.01 13.80
N HIS A 352 -11.87 12.61 12.88
CA HIS A 352 -13.05 13.40 12.53
C HIS A 352 -13.96 13.62 13.76
N ASN A 353 -14.23 12.56 14.52
CA ASN A 353 -15.00 12.65 15.76
C ASN A 353 -14.33 13.54 16.82
N LYS A 354 -12.99 13.46 16.94
CA LYS A 354 -12.23 14.37 17.82
C LYS A 354 -12.35 15.82 17.37
N LEU A 355 -12.25 16.08 16.07
CA LEU A 355 -12.37 17.42 15.49
C LEU A 355 -13.78 18.00 15.66
N ASP A 356 -14.82 17.17 15.56
CA ASP A 356 -16.21 17.54 15.86
C ASP A 356 -16.42 17.92 17.32
N LYS A 357 -15.94 17.07 18.25
CA LYS A 357 -15.97 17.37 19.69
C LYS A 357 -15.22 18.66 20.00
N PHE A 358 -14.05 18.82 19.40
CA PHE A 358 -13.25 20.01 19.56
C PHE A 358 -13.97 21.27 19.05
N GLN A 359 -14.69 21.19 17.93
CA GLN A 359 -15.52 22.30 17.44
C GLN A 359 -16.65 22.66 18.42
N ILE A 360 -17.28 21.67 19.06
CA ILE A 360 -18.29 21.90 20.09
C ILE A 360 -17.66 22.59 21.30
N ASP A 361 -16.50 22.13 21.76
CA ASP A 361 -15.78 22.73 22.90
C ASP A 361 -15.41 24.20 22.62
N VAL A 362 -14.99 24.51 21.39
CA VAL A 362 -14.72 25.89 20.95
C VAL A 362 -15.99 26.74 20.97
N LYS A 363 -17.13 26.22 20.51
CA LYS A 363 -18.43 26.93 20.57
C LYS A 363 -18.89 27.18 22.01
N LEU A 364 -18.69 26.22 22.91
CA LEU A 364 -19.04 26.36 24.33
C LEU A 364 -18.16 27.41 25.00
N ALA A 365 -16.85 27.40 24.74
CA ALA A 365 -15.92 28.39 25.26
C ALA A 365 -16.24 29.81 24.77
N GLU A 366 -16.56 29.97 23.48
CA GLU A 366 -17.01 31.25 22.93
C GLU A 366 -18.33 31.70 23.56
N GLY A 367 -19.30 30.80 23.72
CA GLY A 367 -20.58 31.09 24.36
C GLY A 367 -20.42 31.57 25.80
N PHE A 368 -19.53 30.91 26.57
CA PHE A 368 -19.15 31.34 27.91
C PHE A 368 -18.55 32.75 27.88
N TYR A 369 -17.54 32.98 27.04
CA TYR A 369 -16.89 34.29 26.91
C TYR A 369 -17.86 35.42 26.57
N ARG A 370 -18.74 35.23 25.57
CA ARG A 370 -19.75 36.22 25.17
C ARG A 370 -20.73 36.52 26.30
N THR A 371 -21.17 35.49 27.02
CA THR A 371 -22.08 35.65 28.17
C THR A 371 -21.40 36.43 29.29
N THR A 372 -20.14 36.12 29.59
CA THR A 372 -19.37 36.83 30.62
C THR A 372 -19.13 38.29 30.24
N ILE A 373 -18.79 38.59 28.97
CA ILE A 373 -18.66 39.98 28.49
C ILE A 373 -19.98 40.74 28.62
N SER A 374 -21.09 40.16 28.16
CA SER A 374 -22.41 40.81 28.28
C SER A 374 -22.74 41.08 29.75
N GLY A 375 -22.45 40.13 30.65
CA GLY A 375 -22.63 40.30 32.09
C GLY A 375 -21.73 41.39 32.68
N ILE A 376 -20.48 41.52 32.20
CA ILE A 376 -19.59 42.64 32.55
C ILE A 376 -20.23 43.95 32.10
N GLU A 377 -20.62 44.10 30.83
CA GLU A 377 -21.21 45.34 30.31
C GLU A 377 -22.48 45.79 31.06
N GLU A 378 -23.34 44.85 31.44
CA GLU A 378 -24.54 45.14 32.25
C GLU A 378 -24.19 45.59 33.67
N LEU A 379 -23.24 44.92 34.32
CA LEU A 379 -22.77 45.31 35.64
C LEU A 379 -22.05 46.66 35.59
N GLU A 380 -21.21 46.93 34.57
CA GLU A 380 -20.54 48.22 34.41
C GLU A 380 -21.55 49.37 34.37
N LYS A 381 -22.64 49.21 33.60
CA LYS A 381 -23.74 50.20 33.53
C LYS A 381 -24.41 50.41 34.89
N ARG A 382 -24.66 49.32 35.62
CA ARG A 382 -25.30 49.35 36.94
C ARG A 382 -24.42 50.02 37.99
N THR A 383 -23.14 49.68 38.03
CA THR A 383 -22.15 50.30 38.93
C THR A 383 -22.10 51.82 38.73
N VAL A 384 -22.13 52.30 37.49
CA VAL A 384 -22.17 53.74 37.19
C VAL A 384 -23.46 54.40 37.70
N ILE A 385 -24.60 53.71 37.62
CA ILE A 385 -25.88 54.20 38.15
C ILE A 385 -25.85 54.25 39.68
N ASP A 386 -25.38 53.19 40.33
CA ASP A 386 -25.33 53.10 41.79
C ASP A 386 -24.31 54.07 42.40
N GLN A 387 -23.19 54.33 41.73
CA GLN A 387 -22.26 55.40 42.09
C GLN A 387 -22.93 56.78 42.07
N LYS A 388 -23.71 57.08 41.02
CA LYS A 388 -24.44 58.36 40.91
C LYS A 388 -25.50 58.50 42.00
N ASN A 389 -26.15 57.41 42.36
CA ASN A 389 -27.18 57.39 43.40
C ASN A 389 -26.63 57.31 44.83
N LYS A 390 -25.31 57.19 45.00
CA LYS A 390 -24.63 56.96 46.29
C LYS A 390 -25.08 55.68 47.00
N ASN A 391 -25.45 54.65 46.25
CA ASN A 391 -25.76 53.32 46.78
C ASN A 391 -24.46 52.52 47.00
N LEU A 392 -23.62 52.96 47.94
CA LEU A 392 -22.24 52.48 48.07
C LEU A 392 -22.13 50.95 48.28
N ASP A 393 -23.04 50.34 49.03
CA ASP A 393 -23.04 48.89 49.25
C ASP A 393 -23.31 48.09 47.96
N GLU A 394 -24.19 48.56 47.08
CA GLU A 394 -24.43 47.91 45.78
C GLU A 394 -23.26 48.13 44.82
N VAL A 395 -22.57 49.29 44.89
CA VAL A 395 -21.33 49.52 44.12
C VAL A 395 -20.26 48.51 44.50
N VAL A 396 -20.05 48.25 45.79
CA VAL A 396 -19.10 47.22 46.27
C VAL A 396 -19.44 45.84 45.72
N LYS A 397 -20.71 45.44 45.83
CA LYS A 397 -21.21 44.14 45.38
C LYS A 397 -21.07 43.96 43.86
N ASP A 398 -21.41 44.98 43.09
CA ASP A 398 -21.23 44.97 41.65
C ASP A 398 -19.75 44.89 41.26
N CYS A 399 -18.87 45.66 41.91
CA CYS A 399 -17.42 45.64 41.65
C CYS A 399 -16.81 44.26 41.94
N LEU A 400 -17.18 43.62 43.04
CA LEU A 400 -16.73 42.25 43.35
C LEU A 400 -17.19 41.25 42.28
N THR A 401 -18.43 41.37 41.82
CA THR A 401 -18.99 40.51 40.77
C THR A 401 -18.28 40.76 39.43
N LEU A 402 -18.02 42.02 39.08
CA LEU A 402 -17.24 42.42 37.90
C LEU A 402 -15.84 41.86 37.91
N ILE A 403 -15.12 41.97 39.03
CA ILE A 403 -13.77 41.42 39.20
C ILE A 403 -13.79 39.90 39.00
N ASN A 404 -14.78 39.20 39.55
CA ASN A 404 -14.90 37.75 39.40
C ASN A 404 -15.19 37.35 37.94
N HIS A 405 -16.12 38.04 37.27
CA HIS A 405 -16.35 37.84 35.83
C HIS A 405 -15.09 38.12 35.02
N ALA A 406 -14.42 39.25 35.27
CA ALA A 406 -13.19 39.62 34.56
C ALA A 406 -12.05 38.62 34.78
N LYS A 407 -11.89 38.04 35.98
CA LYS A 407 -10.95 36.95 36.28
C LYS A 407 -11.25 35.70 35.46
N SER A 408 -12.52 35.33 35.32
CA SER A 408 -12.92 34.14 34.54
C SER A 408 -12.58 34.21 33.05
N ILE A 409 -12.36 35.41 32.50
CA ILE A 409 -11.95 35.63 31.11
C ILE A 409 -10.56 36.30 30.98
N ASN A 410 -9.80 36.38 32.07
CA ASN A 410 -8.49 37.02 32.12
C ASN A 410 -8.45 38.49 31.62
N SER A 411 -9.52 39.26 31.86
CA SER A 411 -9.56 40.69 31.50
C SER A 411 -8.86 41.56 32.55
N PHE A 412 -7.53 41.59 32.51
CA PHE A 412 -6.71 42.31 33.49
C PHE A 412 -7.05 43.80 33.62
N LYS A 413 -7.35 44.48 32.51
CA LYS A 413 -7.73 45.90 32.52
C LYS A 413 -9.04 46.14 33.28
N THR A 414 -10.03 45.26 33.11
CA THR A 414 -11.31 45.36 33.84
C THR A 414 -11.10 45.06 35.32
N ILE A 415 -10.28 44.06 35.66
CA ILE A 415 -9.92 43.75 37.05
C ILE A 415 -9.31 44.97 37.72
N GLU A 416 -8.26 45.55 37.14
CA GLU A 416 -7.55 46.71 37.69
C GLU A 416 -8.48 47.91 37.90
N ARG A 417 -9.29 48.24 36.88
CA ARG A 417 -10.25 49.35 36.94
C ARG A 417 -11.23 49.21 38.12
N TYR A 418 -11.85 48.04 38.27
CA TYR A 418 -12.87 47.84 39.30
C TYR A 418 -12.29 47.54 40.68
N GLN A 419 -11.03 47.09 40.77
CA GLN A 419 -10.30 47.01 42.03
C GLN A 419 -10.10 48.42 42.63
N ILE A 420 -9.72 49.40 41.80
CA ILE A 420 -9.56 50.79 42.23
C ILE A 420 -10.90 51.37 42.72
N ILE A 421 -11.97 51.18 41.94
CA ILE A 421 -13.31 51.66 42.31
C ILE A 421 -13.79 51.03 43.62
N LEU A 422 -13.56 49.73 43.81
CA LEU A 422 -13.90 49.02 45.04
C LEU A 422 -13.18 49.64 46.24
N GLU A 423 -11.87 49.85 46.16
CA GLU A 423 -11.07 50.44 47.24
C GLU A 423 -11.48 51.89 47.56
N GLU A 424 -11.83 52.69 46.55
CA GLU A 424 -12.34 54.05 46.75
C GLU A 424 -13.71 54.06 47.43
N THR A 425 -14.61 53.16 47.01
CA THR A 425 -15.97 53.05 47.57
C THR A 425 -15.93 52.56 49.03
N GLU A 426 -15.08 51.58 49.34
CA GLU A 426 -14.90 51.08 50.71
C GLU A 426 -14.39 52.20 51.65
N LYS A 427 -13.48 53.05 51.18
CA LYS A 427 -13.01 54.23 51.93
C LYS A 427 -14.14 55.24 52.17
N GLU A 428 -15.02 55.45 51.19
CA GLU A 428 -16.17 56.34 51.32
C GLU A 428 -17.19 55.81 52.34
N ILE A 429 -17.49 54.51 52.31
CA ILE A 429 -18.35 53.84 53.31
C ILE A 429 -17.78 54.00 54.72
N GLU A 430 -16.48 53.77 54.90
CA GLU A 430 -15.81 53.90 56.19
C GLU A 430 -15.82 55.35 56.70
N ALA A 431 -15.61 56.33 55.81
CA ALA A 431 -15.72 57.74 56.15
C ALA A 431 -17.15 58.13 56.56
N GLN A 432 -18.17 57.61 55.86
CA GLN A 432 -19.57 57.85 56.19
C GLN A 432 -19.94 57.24 57.56
N LYS A 433 -19.49 56.01 57.86
CA LYS A 433 -19.70 55.38 59.17
C LYS A 433 -19.08 56.19 60.31
N LYS A 434 -17.84 56.65 60.15
CA LYS A 434 -17.17 57.51 61.14
C LYS A 434 -17.93 58.81 61.36
N PHE A 435 -18.39 59.43 60.27
CA PHE A 435 -19.20 60.63 60.35
C PHE A 435 -20.52 60.39 61.09
N GLU A 436 -21.22 59.29 60.81
CA GLU A 436 -22.46 58.90 61.51
C GLU A 436 -22.24 58.61 63.00
N GLU A 437 -21.15 57.90 63.35
CA GLU A 437 -20.75 57.66 64.74
C GLU A 437 -20.44 58.97 65.48
N GLU A 438 -19.73 59.90 64.84
CA GLU A 438 -19.49 61.25 65.37
C GLU A 438 -20.80 61.99 65.62
N GLN A 439 -21.72 62.02 64.65
CA GLN A 439 -23.03 62.67 64.81
C GLN A 439 -23.85 62.05 65.95
N GLU A 440 -23.83 60.73 66.11
CA GLU A 440 -24.53 60.04 67.20
C GLU A 440 -23.91 60.34 68.57
N ASN A 441 -22.58 60.43 68.65
CA ASN A 441 -21.88 60.84 69.87
C ASN A 441 -22.24 62.28 70.26
N LEU A 442 -22.25 63.22 69.30
CA LEU A 442 -22.69 64.60 69.53
C LEU A 442 -24.15 64.66 70.01
N ARG A 443 -25.05 63.83 69.44
CA ARG A 443 -26.45 63.71 69.91
C ARG A 443 -26.54 63.22 71.36
N LYS A 444 -25.77 62.20 71.74
CA LYS A 444 -25.73 61.67 73.11
C LYS A 444 -25.20 62.71 74.09
N GLU A 445 -24.15 63.44 73.74
CA GLU A 445 -23.62 64.53 74.56
C GLU A 445 -24.64 65.67 74.73
N LEU A 446 -25.32 66.08 73.66
CA LEU A 446 -26.38 67.08 73.73
C LEU A 446 -27.56 66.60 74.58
N SER A 447 -27.98 65.34 74.48
CA SER A 447 -29.04 64.80 75.33
C SER A 447 -28.67 64.87 76.82
N LYS A 448 -27.40 64.62 77.17
CA LYS A 448 -26.89 64.75 78.54
C LYS A 448 -26.87 66.20 79.00
N LEU A 449 -26.40 67.12 78.15
CA LEU A 449 -26.40 68.55 78.44
C LEU A 449 -27.82 69.12 78.57
N GLU A 450 -28.75 68.66 77.74
CA GLU A 450 -30.17 69.04 77.80
C GLU A 450 -30.77 68.70 79.17
N LYS A 451 -30.60 67.45 79.65
CA LYS A 451 -31.10 67.03 80.97
C LYS A 451 -30.52 67.90 82.10
N ASN A 452 -29.23 68.21 82.01
CA ASN A 452 -28.55 69.08 82.97
C ASN A 452 -29.07 70.53 82.89
N LEU A 453 -29.36 71.03 81.69
CA LEU A 453 -29.89 72.37 81.47
C LEU A 453 -31.29 72.51 82.05
N ILE A 454 -32.18 71.55 81.78
CA ILE A 454 -33.54 71.54 82.34
C ILE A 454 -33.49 71.53 83.87
N THR A 455 -32.61 70.71 84.46
CA THR A 455 -32.43 70.65 85.92
C THR A 455 -31.88 71.97 86.49
N ALA A 456 -30.93 72.60 85.79
CA ALA A 456 -30.37 73.89 86.19
C ALA A 456 -31.40 75.03 86.07
N LEU A 457 -32.24 75.02 85.03
CA LEU A 457 -33.33 75.98 84.83
C LEU A 457 -34.43 75.83 85.89
N ASN A 458 -34.86 74.59 86.18
CA ASN A 458 -35.88 74.34 87.21
C ASN A 458 -35.40 74.71 88.62
N SER A 459 -34.09 74.60 88.89
CA SER A 459 -33.49 75.05 90.15
C SER A 459 -33.02 76.51 90.12
N MET A 460 -33.35 77.28 89.07
CA MET A 460 -33.01 78.70 88.89
C MET A 460 -31.50 79.01 88.98
N LYS A 461 -30.63 78.05 88.66
CA LYS A 461 -29.16 78.20 88.68
C LYS A 461 -28.65 78.77 87.35
N LEU A 462 -28.92 80.05 87.10
CA LEU A 462 -28.65 80.70 85.80
C LEU A 462 -27.17 80.65 85.36
N SER A 463 -26.21 80.77 86.28
CA SER A 463 -24.78 80.69 85.93
C SER A 463 -24.42 79.31 85.35
N LYS A 464 -24.98 78.24 85.92
CA LYS A 464 -24.79 76.87 85.45
C LYS A 464 -25.54 76.62 84.14
N SER A 465 -26.76 77.16 83.99
CA SER A 465 -27.53 77.07 82.74
C SER A 465 -26.81 77.75 81.57
N ARG A 466 -26.18 78.92 81.81
CA ARG A 466 -25.38 79.62 80.79
C ARG A 466 -24.17 78.81 80.33
N GLU A 467 -23.42 78.23 81.26
CA GLU A 467 -22.26 77.39 80.94
C GLU A 467 -22.66 76.16 80.09
N ILE A 468 -23.79 75.54 80.42
CA ILE A 468 -24.33 74.40 79.67
C ILE A 468 -24.77 74.82 78.26
N LEU A 469 -25.38 76.00 78.10
CA LEU A 469 -25.77 76.54 76.79
C LEU A 469 -24.55 76.86 75.91
N GLU A 470 -23.48 77.44 76.46
CA GLU A 470 -22.25 77.71 75.70
C GLU A 470 -21.58 76.42 75.22
N LYS A 471 -21.53 75.38 76.07
CA LYS A 471 -21.08 74.04 75.68
C LYS A 471 -21.97 73.41 74.61
N GLY A 472 -23.29 73.53 74.78
CA GLY A 472 -24.27 73.04 73.79
C GLY A 472 -24.13 73.71 72.43
N LYS A 473 -23.93 75.04 72.39
CA LYS A 473 -23.73 75.80 71.13
C LYS A 473 -22.52 75.34 70.34
N LYS A 474 -21.41 75.02 71.01
CA LYS A 474 -20.22 74.48 70.34
C LYS A 474 -20.54 73.15 69.64
N ILE A 475 -21.19 72.23 70.36
CA ILE A 475 -21.57 70.92 69.81
C ILE A 475 -22.61 71.06 68.68
N LEU A 476 -23.57 71.98 68.80
CA LEU A 476 -24.57 72.25 67.77
C LEU A 476 -23.99 72.80 66.47
N SER A 477 -22.82 73.46 66.51
CA SER A 477 -22.15 73.96 65.30
C SER A 477 -21.56 72.83 64.45
N GLU A 478 -21.26 71.69 65.07
CA GLU A 478 -20.68 70.50 64.43
C GLU A 478 -21.77 69.44 64.09
N LEU A 479 -22.96 69.55 64.69
CA LEU A 479 -24.11 68.69 64.42
C LEU A 479 -24.89 69.15 63.17
N ILE A 480 -25.29 68.23 62.30
CA ILE A 480 -26.10 68.55 61.10
C ILE A 480 -27.62 68.42 61.37
N ASP A 481 -28.03 67.88 62.52
CA ASP A 481 -29.44 67.66 62.86
C ASP A 481 -30.20 68.96 63.23
N ASP A 482 -31.00 69.45 62.27
CA ASP A 482 -31.80 70.68 62.42
C ASP A 482 -32.94 70.55 63.44
N GLN A 483 -33.45 69.34 63.71
CA GLN A 483 -34.49 69.17 64.73
C GLN A 483 -33.89 69.35 66.12
N VAL A 484 -32.72 68.76 66.37
CA VAL A 484 -31.99 68.94 67.63
C VAL A 484 -31.60 70.41 67.81
N LYS A 485 -31.15 71.10 66.75
CA LYS A 485 -30.88 72.55 66.78
C LYS A 485 -32.11 73.37 67.18
N LYS A 486 -33.27 73.10 66.59
CA LYS A 486 -34.54 73.79 66.94
C LYS A 486 -34.92 73.58 68.40
N LYS A 487 -34.78 72.35 68.91
CA LYS A 487 -35.04 72.02 70.31
C LYS A 487 -34.13 72.80 71.26
N TRP A 488 -32.85 72.91 70.93
CA TRP A 488 -31.88 73.68 71.72
C TRP A 488 -32.13 75.18 71.68
N ASN A 489 -32.54 75.74 70.55
CA ASN A 489 -32.96 77.15 70.47
C ASN A 489 -34.16 77.45 71.39
N TYR A 490 -35.08 76.49 71.54
CA TYR A 490 -36.19 76.63 72.50
C TYR A 490 -35.71 76.62 73.96
N LEU A 491 -34.74 75.77 74.30
CA LEU A 491 -34.13 75.76 75.64
C LEU A 491 -33.35 77.05 75.92
N GLU A 492 -32.68 77.61 74.91
CA GLU A 492 -32.05 78.93 75.01
C GLU A 492 -33.09 80.03 75.27
N LYS A 493 -34.24 79.99 74.58
CA LYS A 493 -35.35 80.91 74.85
C LYS A 493 -35.89 80.76 76.28
N LYS A 494 -36.11 79.53 76.76
CA LYS A 494 -36.51 79.27 78.15
C LYS A 494 -35.50 79.85 79.16
N PHE A 495 -34.20 79.78 78.86
CA PHE A 495 -33.18 80.42 79.71
C PHE A 495 -33.29 81.95 79.72
N VAL A 496 -33.55 82.58 78.57
CA VAL A 496 -33.80 84.02 78.48
C VAL A 496 -35.04 84.41 79.31
N ASP A 497 -36.13 83.65 79.18
CA ASP A 497 -37.36 83.87 79.95
C ASP A 497 -37.12 83.69 81.46
N ALA A 498 -36.38 82.65 81.87
CA ALA A 498 -35.99 82.42 83.27
C ALA A 498 -35.17 83.58 83.85
N LYS A 499 -34.24 84.10 83.06
CA LYS A 499 -33.40 85.24 83.43
C LYS A 499 -34.23 86.52 83.59
N GLN A 500 -35.16 86.76 82.68
CA GLN A 500 -36.07 87.91 82.75
C GLN A 500 -37.01 87.81 83.95
N LEU A 501 -37.54 86.62 84.24
CA LEU A 501 -38.34 86.38 85.43
C LEU A 501 -37.56 86.68 86.71
N LEU A 502 -36.32 86.17 86.84
CA LEU A 502 -35.49 86.44 88.01
C LEU A 502 -35.21 87.93 88.20
N ASN A 503 -34.89 88.64 87.12
CA ASN A 503 -34.72 90.10 87.18
C ASN A 503 -36.01 90.81 87.63
N ASN A 504 -37.17 90.41 87.10
CA ASN A 504 -38.46 90.97 87.51
C ASN A 504 -38.78 90.65 88.97
N ILE A 505 -38.48 89.44 89.45
CA ILE A 505 -38.65 89.06 90.86
C ILE A 505 -37.73 89.87 91.75
N GLU A 506 -36.46 90.06 91.38
CA GLU A 506 -35.54 90.91 92.13
C GLU A 506 -36.04 92.35 92.22
N GLU A 507 -36.51 92.92 91.11
CA GLU A 507 -37.07 94.27 91.05
C GLU A 507 -38.35 94.41 91.87
N LEU A 508 -39.32 93.50 91.69
CA LEU A 508 -40.56 93.48 92.47
C LEU A 508 -40.29 93.22 93.96
N SER A 509 -39.29 92.39 94.30
CA SER A 509 -38.93 92.13 95.69
C SER A 509 -38.34 93.38 96.32
N LYS A 510 -37.49 94.10 95.57
CA LYS A 510 -36.94 95.38 96.00
C LYS A 510 -38.05 96.42 96.22
N ASN A 511 -38.96 96.57 95.25
CA ASN A 511 -40.10 97.49 95.33
C ASN A 511 -41.06 97.11 96.46
N GLY A 512 -41.35 95.81 96.64
CA GLY A 512 -42.15 95.28 97.73
C GLY A 512 -41.53 95.54 99.10
N MET A 513 -40.21 95.35 99.23
CA MET A 513 -39.47 95.68 100.46
C MET A 513 -39.44 97.18 100.73
N GLU A 514 -39.25 98.02 99.71
CA GLU A 514 -39.31 99.49 99.83
C GLU A 514 -40.70 99.97 100.27
N ALA A 515 -41.79 99.41 99.71
CA ALA A 515 -43.16 99.70 100.14
C ALA A 515 -43.42 99.31 101.61
N LEU A 516 -42.88 98.16 102.04
CA LEU A 516 -42.90 97.71 103.44
C LEU A 516 -42.15 98.68 104.37
N ILE A 517 -40.95 99.14 103.97
CA ILE A 517 -40.16 100.14 104.70
C ILE A 517 -40.95 101.46 104.83
N ASN A 518 -41.67 101.84 103.78
CA ASN A 518 -42.54 103.03 103.74
C ASN A 518 -43.89 102.83 104.46
N ARG A 519 -44.09 101.71 105.18
CA ARG A 519 -45.30 101.34 105.93
C ARG A 519 -46.57 101.15 105.08
N SER A 520 -46.43 100.96 103.77
CA SER A 520 -47.53 100.65 102.86
C SER A 520 -47.65 99.13 102.70
N CYS A 521 -48.26 98.49 103.70
CA CYS A 521 -48.51 97.05 103.66
C CYS A 521 -49.33 96.59 102.44
N PRO A 522 -50.39 97.32 101.99
CA PRO A 522 -51.16 96.92 100.82
C PRO A 522 -50.34 96.89 99.52
N GLU A 523 -49.51 97.91 99.26
CA GLU A 523 -48.67 97.97 98.06
C GLU A 523 -47.55 96.91 98.08
N SER A 524 -46.98 96.65 99.25
CA SER A 524 -45.99 95.57 99.42
C SER A 524 -46.57 94.20 99.11
N LEU A 525 -47.78 93.92 99.61
CA LEU A 525 -48.53 92.71 99.31
C LEU A 525 -48.80 92.56 97.82
N GLU A 526 -49.19 93.64 97.14
CA GLU A 526 -49.42 93.64 95.69
C GLU A 526 -48.16 93.25 94.91
N PHE A 527 -46.97 93.75 95.28
CA PHE A 527 -45.71 93.34 94.66
C PHE A 527 -45.36 91.87 94.90
N PHE A 528 -45.58 91.34 96.10
CA PHE A 528 -45.35 89.91 96.39
C PHE A 528 -46.40 89.00 95.73
N GLU A 529 -47.65 89.44 95.60
CA GLU A 529 -48.67 88.75 94.81
C GLU A 529 -48.31 88.71 93.32
N GLN A 530 -47.74 89.79 92.79
CA GLN A 530 -47.20 89.82 91.42
C GLN A 530 -46.02 88.84 91.26
N ILE A 531 -45.11 88.75 92.22
CA ILE A 531 -44.03 87.75 92.23
C ILE A 531 -44.61 86.33 92.20
N ILE A 532 -45.56 86.03 93.08
CA ILE A 532 -46.22 84.72 93.15
C ILE A 532 -46.91 84.41 91.82
N SER A 533 -47.63 85.37 91.23
CA SER A 533 -48.29 85.23 89.93
C SER A 533 -47.30 84.96 88.80
N GLN A 534 -46.18 85.67 88.76
CA GLN A 534 -45.14 85.47 87.74
C GLN A 534 -44.42 84.13 87.89
N MET A 535 -44.11 83.71 89.14
CA MET A 535 -43.55 82.39 89.42
C MET A 535 -44.52 81.26 89.06
N GLN A 536 -45.81 81.41 89.36
CA GLN A 536 -46.84 80.45 88.98
C GLN A 536 -46.98 80.34 87.47
N LYS A 537 -47.01 81.46 86.73
CA LYS A 537 -47.05 81.46 85.26
C LYS A 537 -45.85 80.76 84.64
N TYR A 538 -44.66 80.91 85.22
CA TYR A 538 -43.45 80.24 84.76
C TYR A 538 -43.47 78.73 85.04
N ASN A 539 -44.07 78.29 86.16
CA ASN A 539 -44.16 76.89 86.55
C ASN A 539 -45.27 76.10 85.82
N ILE A 540 -46.13 76.75 85.02
CA ILE A 540 -47.22 76.11 84.26
C ILE A 540 -46.73 75.58 82.88
N GLY A 541 -45.42 75.60 82.62
CA GLY A 541 -44.83 75.08 81.38
C GLY A 541 -44.04 73.78 81.55
N GLU A 542 -44.69 72.69 82.01
CA GLU A 542 -44.29 71.32 81.68
C GLU A 542 -44.62 70.99 80.22
#